data_AF-A0A3D3FFU0-F1
#
_entry.id   AF-A0A3D3FFU0-F1
#
_cell.length_a   1.000
_cell.length_b   1.000
_cell.length_c   1.000
_cell.angle_alpha   90.00
_cell.angle_beta   90.00
_cell.angle_gamma   90.00
#
_symmetry.space_group_name_H-M   'P 1'
#
loop_
_entity.id
_entity.type
_entity.pdbx_description
1 polymer ?
#
loop_
_entity_poly.entity_id
_entity_poly.type
_entity_poly.pdbx_seq_one_letter_code
_entity_poly.pdbx_strand_id
1 'polypeptide(L)' 'QKLGFTDVEEVAVGADLCTIEEAHDFLENVPDKLPFLATSCCPAWSVMAKKEFPEYAKCISMALTPMVLTARR' A
#
# COMPACT_ATOMS: atom_id res chain seq x y z
N GLN A 1 -8.80 -3.91 -26.25
CA GLN A 1 -8.58 -2.70 -27.08
C GLN A 1 -9.80 -2.17 -27.84
N LYS A 2 -10.91 -2.91 -27.99
CA LYS A 2 -12.11 -2.42 -28.73
C LYS A 2 -12.78 -1.16 -28.17
N LEU A 3 -12.48 -0.77 -26.93
CA LEU A 3 -13.00 0.44 -26.28
C LEU A 3 -12.15 1.70 -26.53
N GLY A 4 -11.08 1.62 -27.34
CA GLY A 4 -10.27 2.78 -27.73
C GLY A 4 -9.10 3.13 -26.80
N PHE A 5 -8.80 2.29 -25.80
CA PHE A 5 -7.58 2.44 -25.00
C PHE A 5 -6.35 2.07 -25.83
N THR A 6 -5.31 2.92 -25.78
CA THR A 6 -4.01 2.68 -26.43
C THR A 6 -3.34 1.42 -25.86
N ASP A 7 -3.36 1.27 -24.53
CA ASP A 7 -2.73 0.16 -23.81
C ASP A 7 -3.60 -0.35 -22.64
N VAL A 8 -3.24 -1.53 -22.13
CA VAL A 8 -3.90 -2.16 -20.97
C VAL A 8 -2.81 -2.69 -20.05
N GLU A 9 -2.79 -2.19 -18.82
CA GLU A 9 -1.80 -2.55 -17.81
C GLU A 9 -2.42 -3.38 -16.68
N GLU A 10 -1.65 -4.33 -16.18
CA GLU A 10 -2.08 -5.19 -15.08
C GLU A 10 -1.69 -4.59 -13.71
N VAL A 11 -2.70 -4.43 -12.85
CA VAL A 11 -2.54 -3.91 -11.49
C VAL A 11 -1.79 -4.89 -10.59
N ALA A 12 -1.80 -6.19 -10.91
CA ALA A 12 -1.07 -7.22 -10.17
C ALA A 12 0.43 -6.93 -10.11
N VAL A 13 1.03 -6.41 -11.20
CA VAL A 13 2.45 -6.00 -11.19
C VAL A 13 2.71 -4.89 -10.17
N GLY A 14 1.77 -3.96 -9.95
CA GLY A 14 1.89 -2.97 -8.88
C GLY A 14 1.66 -3.56 -7.49
N ALA A 15 0.89 -4.65 -7.37
CA ALA A 15 0.70 -5.37 -6.11
C ALA A 15 1.95 -6.12 -5.69
N ASP A 16 2.70 -6.70 -6.64
CA ASP A 16 4.00 -7.32 -6.37
C ASP A 16 5.00 -6.30 -5.82
N LEU A 17 5.09 -5.11 -6.45
CA LEU A 17 5.93 -4.02 -5.98
C LEU A 17 5.51 -3.54 -4.57
N CYS A 18 4.21 -3.36 -4.35
CA CYS A 18 3.66 -2.99 -3.03
C CYS A 18 4.06 -4.01 -1.96
N THR A 19 4.00 -5.30 -2.28
CA THR A 19 4.31 -6.39 -1.36
C THR A 19 5.78 -6.39 -0.97
N ILE A 20 6.67 -6.14 -1.93
CA ILE A 20 8.11 -6.01 -1.67
C ILE A 20 8.38 -4.81 -0.76
N GLU A 21 7.80 -3.65 -1.05
CA GLU A 21 7.97 -2.44 -0.21
C GLU A 21 7.43 -2.66 1.22
N GLU A 22 6.22 -3.20 1.38
CA GLU A 22 5.64 -3.45 2.72
C GLU A 22 6.40 -4.54 3.49
N ALA A 23 6.92 -5.56 2.81
CA ALA A 23 7.74 -6.60 3.45
C ALA A 23 9.05 -6.03 3.99
N HIS A 24 9.71 -5.16 3.22
CA HIS A 24 10.91 -4.46 3.67
C HIS A 24 10.60 -3.55 4.86
N ASP A 25 9.52 -2.75 4.78
CA ASP A 25 9.09 -1.86 5.87
C ASP A 25 8.77 -2.63 7.16
N PHE A 26 8.14 -3.81 7.03
CA PHE A 26 7.87 -4.69 8.15
C PHE A 26 9.14 -5.19 8.82
N LEU A 27 10.09 -5.72 8.04
CA LEU A 27 11.35 -6.25 8.56
C LEU A 27 12.23 -5.18 9.22
N GLU A 28 12.18 -3.93 8.75
CA GLU A 28 12.98 -2.83 9.28
C GLU A 28 12.39 -2.17 10.55
N ASN A 29 11.08 -2.28 10.75
CA ASN A 29 10.38 -1.55 11.81
C ASN A 29 9.70 -2.42 12.85
N VAL A 30 9.31 -3.65 12.54
CA VAL A 30 8.60 -4.53 13.47
C VAL A 30 9.54 -5.66 13.94
N PRO A 31 9.60 -5.98 15.26
CA PRO A 31 8.85 -5.37 16.36
C PRO A 31 9.58 -4.19 17.04
N ASP A 32 10.79 -3.85 16.61
CA ASP A 32 11.69 -3.00 17.39
C ASP A 32 11.25 -1.52 17.48
N LYS A 33 10.72 -0.96 16.38
CA LYS A 33 10.29 0.46 16.29
C LYS A 33 8.78 0.61 16.33
N LEU A 34 8.05 -0.37 15.80
CA LEU A 34 6.59 -0.41 15.74
C LEU A 34 6.09 -1.75 16.26
N PRO A 35 4.99 -1.78 17.03
CA PRO A 35 4.42 -3.01 17.56
C PRO A 35 3.83 -3.91 16.47
N PHE A 36 3.38 -3.32 15.37
CA PHE A 36 2.88 -3.99 14.18
C PHE A 36 2.94 -3.03 12.98
N LEU A 37 2.76 -3.59 11.78
CA LEU A 37 2.53 -2.83 10.56
C LEU A 37 1.18 -3.25 9.97
N ALA A 38 0.28 -2.28 9.79
CA ALA A 38 -0.98 -2.42 9.09
C ALA A 38 -0.83 -1.99 7.63
N THR A 39 -1.56 -2.64 6.75
CA THR A 39 -1.51 -2.36 5.30
C THR A 39 -2.15 -1.01 4.94
N SER A 40 -1.81 -0.49 3.76
CA SER A 40 -2.29 0.83 3.28
C SER A 40 -3.12 0.78 1.99
N CYS A 41 -3.16 -0.37 1.31
CA CYS A 41 -3.64 -0.50 -0.07
C CYS A 41 -5.14 -0.20 -0.26
N CYS A 42 -5.97 -0.38 0.79
CA CYS A 42 -7.38 -0.02 0.78
C CYS A 42 -7.57 1.41 1.34
N PRO A 43 -8.04 2.38 0.53
CA PRO A 43 -8.19 3.76 0.98
C PRO A 43 -9.26 3.93 2.04
N ALA A 44 -10.35 3.15 1.99
CA ALA A 44 -11.40 3.20 3.00
C ALA A 44 -10.86 2.74 4.37
N TRP A 45 -10.09 1.65 4.37
CA TRP A 45 -9.43 1.13 5.57
C TRP A 45 -8.41 2.14 6.13
N SER A 46 -7.46 2.59 5.31
CA SER A 46 -6.35 3.42 5.79
C SER A 46 -6.83 4.80 6.27
N VAL A 47 -7.87 5.35 5.65
CA VAL A 47 -8.52 6.59 6.11
C VAL A 47 -9.27 6.39 7.41
N MET A 48 -10.06 5.31 7.52
CA MET A 48 -10.79 4.99 8.75
C MET A 48 -9.81 4.77 9.91
N ALA A 49 -8.79 3.94 9.71
CA ALA A 49 -7.81 3.62 10.74
C ALA A 49 -7.07 4.88 11.25
N LYS A 50 -6.69 5.81 10.35
CA LYS A 50 -6.05 7.08 10.73
C LYS A 50 -6.97 8.05 11.48
N LYS A 51 -8.28 8.00 11.21
CA LYS A 51 -9.27 8.90 11.80
C LYS A 51 -9.79 8.41 13.15
N GLU A 52 -10.20 7.15 13.19
CA GLU A 52 -10.84 6.54 14.36
C GLU A 52 -9.82 6.01 15.37
N PHE A 53 -8.61 5.68 14.92
CA PHE A 53 -7.52 5.16 15.76
C PHE A 53 -6.20 5.93 15.55
N PRO A 54 -6.17 7.24 15.82
CA PRO A 54 -5.02 8.10 15.53
C PRO A 54 -3.74 7.67 16.27
N GLU A 55 -3.84 7.00 17.41
CA GLU A 55 -2.71 6.45 18.16
C GLU A 55 -1.93 5.39 17.37
N TYR A 56 -2.62 4.66 16.47
CA TYR A 56 -2.02 3.65 15.60
C TYR A 56 -1.71 4.18 14.19
N ALA A 57 -1.92 5.47 13.91
CA ALA A 57 -1.72 6.03 12.58
C ALA A 57 -0.30 5.84 12.04
N LYS A 58 0.72 5.81 12.92
CA LYS A 58 2.12 5.54 12.58
C LYS A 58 2.42 4.08 12.26
N CYS A 59 1.54 3.16 12.66
CA CYS A 59 1.66 1.74 12.38
C CYS A 59 1.04 1.38 11.01
N ILE A 60 0.53 2.34 10.24
CA ILE A 60 -0.03 2.10 8.91
C ILE A 60 1.06 2.36 7.88
N SER A 61 1.33 1.37 7.05
CA SER A 61 2.27 1.41 5.93
C SER A 61 2.10 2.68 5.08
N MET A 62 3.23 3.19 4.61
CA MET A 62 3.30 4.31 3.67
C MET A 62 3.57 3.84 2.23
N ALA A 63 3.60 2.52 1.99
CA ALA A 63 3.67 1.96 0.65
C ALA A 63 2.52 2.49 -0.21
N LEU A 64 2.82 2.75 -1.48
CA LEU A 64 1.83 3.23 -2.44
C LEU A 64 0.86 2.10 -2.80
N THR A 65 -0.38 2.45 -3.13
CA THR A 65 -1.36 1.42 -3.50
C THR A 65 -0.95 0.75 -4.82
N PRO A 66 -1.34 -0.52 -5.05
CA PRO A 66 -1.04 -1.24 -6.30
C PRO A 66 -1.42 -0.47 -7.56
N MET A 67 -2.55 0.26 -7.54
CA MET A 67 -2.98 1.11 -8.65
C MET A 67 -2.01 2.27 -8.90
N VAL A 68 -1.55 2.93 -7.83
CA VAL A 68 -0.62 4.06 -7.95
C VAL A 68 0.75 3.58 -8.41
N LEU A 69 1.25 2.47 -7.88
CA LEU A 69 2.49 1.84 -8.34
C LEU A 69 2.41 1.40 -9.80
N THR A 70 1.23 0.95 -10.24
CA THR A 70 0.98 0.60 -11.64
C THR A 70 1.00 1.81 -12.56
N ALA A 71 0.48 2.94 -12.10
CA ALA A 71 0.35 4.15 -12.90
C ALA A 71 1.63 5.02 -12.94
N ARG A 72 2.53 4.90 -11.96
CA ARG A 72 3.75 5.72 -11.84
C ARG A 72 4.98 5.15 -12.56
N ARG A 73 4.80 4.05 -13.29
CA ARG A 73 5.86 3.39 -14.08
C ARG A 73 6.26 4.24 -15.28
#